data_AF-D5U9K6-F1
#
_entry.id   AF-D5U9K6-F1
#
_cell.length_a   1.000
_cell.length_b   1.000
_cell.length_c   1.000
_cell.angle_alpha   90.00
_cell.angle_beta   90.00
_cell.angle_gamma   90.00
#
_symmetry.space_group_name_H-M   'P 1'
#
loop_
_entity.id
_entity.type
_entity.pdbx_description
1 polymer ?
#
loop_
_entity_poly.entity_id
_entity_poly.type
_entity_poly.pdbx_seq_one_letter_code
_entity_poly.pdbx_strand_id
1 'polypeptide(L)' 'MQKLKPVIKEEKNIGITLRVTKTAFQEMKKEADSLNMRVSKYLLELHKMYINEVNKK' A
#
# COMPACT_ATOMS: atom_id res chain seq x y z
N MET A 1 25.12 22.43 23.56
CA MET A 1 24.31 21.99 22.41
C MET A 1 24.05 20.49 22.55
N GLN A 2 22.86 20.07 22.96
CA GLN A 2 22.50 18.63 22.97
C GLN A 2 22.23 18.18 21.54
N LYS A 3 22.95 17.14 21.08
CA LYS A 3 22.67 16.49 19.79
C LYS A 3 21.38 15.69 19.94
N LEU A 4 20.35 16.08 19.19
CA LEU A 4 19.14 15.27 19.01
C LEU A 4 19.56 13.94 18.38
N LYS A 5 19.43 12.84 19.12
CA LYS A 5 19.61 11.50 18.55
C LYS A 5 18.46 11.25 17.56
N PRO A 6 18.73 10.71 16.36
CA PRO A 6 17.66 10.36 15.43
C PRO A 6 16.76 9.33 16.11
N VAL A 7 15.47 9.62 16.16
CA VAL A 7 14.46 8.65 16.58
C VAL A 7 14.38 7.62 15.46
N ILE A 8 15.06 6.50 15.62
CA ILE A 8 14.89 5.33 14.75
C ILE A 8 13.54 4.73 15.14
N LYS A 9 12.46 5.19 14.50
CA LYS A 9 11.20 4.45 14.51
C LYS A 9 11.45 3.19 13.68
N GLU A 10 11.61 2.06 14.34
CA GLU A 10 11.56 0.77 13.66
C GLU A 10 10.17 0.62 13.04
N GLU A 11 10.06 0.87 11.73
CA GLU A 11 8.86 0.53 10.98
C GLU A 11 8.75 -1.00 10.94
N LYS A 12 7.82 -1.55 11.73
CA LYS A 12 7.43 -2.96 11.65
C LYS A 12 6.60 -3.18 10.38
N ASN A 13 7.28 -3.17 9.24
CA ASN A 13 6.67 -3.45 7.94
C ASN A 13 6.53 -4.97 7.77
N ILE A 14 5.32 -5.45 7.44
CA ILE A 14 5.06 -6.85 7.12
C ILE A 14 5.09 -6.99 5.59
N GLY A 15 5.95 -7.87 5.09
CA GLY A 15 5.94 -8.26 3.67
C GLY A 15 4.82 -9.25 3.40
N ILE A 16 4.01 -8.98 2.38
CA ILE A 16 2.92 -9.88 1.94
C ILE A 16 3.15 -10.24 0.48
N THR A 17 2.98 -11.52 0.14
CA THR A 17 2.97 -12.00 -1.24
C THR A 17 1.56 -12.43 -1.61
N LEU A 18 1.01 -11.82 -2.66
CA LEU A 18 -0.30 -12.15 -3.20
C LEU A 18 -0.14 -12.94 -4.50
N ARG A 19 -0.83 -14.08 -4.60
CA ARG A 19 -0.96 -14.80 -5.87
C ARG A 19 -2.21 -14.31 -6.57
N VAL A 20 -2.04 -13.79 -7.77
CA VAL A 20 -3.12 -13.28 -8.62
C VAL A 20 -2.94 -13.82 -10.04
N THR A 21 -3.99 -13.78 -10.84
CA THR A 21 -3.90 -14.12 -12.26
C THR A 21 -3.09 -13.04 -12.99
N LYS A 22 -2.48 -13.41 -14.12
CA LYS A 22 -1.72 -12.45 -14.95
C LYS A 22 -2.61 -11.29 -15.41
N THR A 23 -3.85 -11.56 -15.79
CA THR A 23 -4.80 -10.54 -16.25
C THR A 23 -5.11 -9.53 -15.15
N ALA A 24 -5.46 -10.00 -13.95
CA ALA A 24 -5.73 -9.14 -12.80
C ALA A 24 -4.51 -8.28 -12.44
N PHE A 25 -3.30 -8.84 -12.49
CA PHE A 25 -2.08 -8.06 -12.25
C PHE A 25 -1.87 -6.96 -13.29
N GLN A 26 -2.13 -7.22 -14.57
CA GLN A 26 -1.98 -6.21 -15.63
C GLN A 26 -2.99 -5.08 -15.50
N GLU A 27 -4.22 -5.38 -15.10
CA GLU A 27 -5.25 -4.37 -14.83
C GLU A 27 -4.86 -3.48 -13.64
N MET A 28 -4.48 -4.08 -12.50
CA MET A 28 -3.97 -3.34 -11.34
C MET A 28 -2.76 -2.49 -11.68
N LYS A 29 -1.86 -3.00 -12.54
CA LYS A 29 -0.68 -2.27 -12.97
C LYS A 29 -1.06 -1.06 -13.83
N LYS A 30 -1.97 -1.21 -14.80
CA LYS A 30 -2.43 -0.09 -15.63
C LYS A 30 -3.05 1.03 -14.80
N GLU A 31 -3.86 0.68 -13.81
CA GLU A 31 -4.48 1.65 -12.90
C GLU A 31 -3.45 2.31 -11.97
N ALA A 32 -2.51 1.54 -11.42
CA ALA A 32 -1.45 2.11 -10.61
C ALA A 32 -0.56 3.06 -11.44
N ASP A 33 -0.23 2.68 -12.67
CA ASP A 33 0.57 3.48 -13.61
C ASP A 33 -0.17 4.78 -13.99
N SER A 34 -1.49 4.75 -14.22
CA SER A 34 -2.29 5.96 -14.53
C SER A 34 -2.34 6.95 -13.37
N LEU A 35 -2.21 6.46 -12.14
CA LEU A 35 -2.14 7.26 -10.91
C LEU A 35 -0.69 7.64 -10.52
N ASN A 36 0.30 7.26 -11.33
CA ASN A 36 1.73 7.43 -11.03
C ASN A 36 2.12 6.84 -9.66
N MET A 37 1.62 5.63 -9.37
CA MET A 37 1.82 4.92 -8.11
C MET A 37 2.39 3.51 -8.33
N ARG A 38 3.06 2.98 -7.30
CA ARG A 38 3.43 1.56 -7.28
C ARG A 38 2.19 0.71 -6.99
N VAL A 39 2.10 -0.47 -7.62
CA VAL A 39 0.99 -1.42 -7.41
C VAL A 39 0.74 -1.75 -5.93
N SER A 40 1.79 -1.89 -5.12
CA SER A 40 1.66 -2.14 -3.68
C SER A 40 1.00 -0.98 -2.92
N LYS A 41 1.29 0.28 -3.31
CA LYS A 41 0.67 1.46 -2.71
C LYS A 41 -0.80 1.59 -3.15
N TYR A 42 -1.08 1.33 -4.41
CA TYR A 42 -2.44 1.28 -4.95
C TYR A 42 -3.31 0.25 -4.20
N LEU A 43 -2.79 -0.97 -4.01
CA LEU A 43 -3.47 -2.02 -3.24
C LEU A 43 -3.76 -1.62 -1.79
N LEU A 44 -2.81 -0.94 -1.14
CA LEU A 44 -2.98 -0.47 0.23
C LEU A 44 -4.11 0.57 0.33
N GLU A 45 -4.15 1.54 -0.59
CA GLU A 45 -5.19 2.57 -0.60
C GLU A 45 -6.57 1.99 -0.92
N LEU A 46 -6.66 1.07 -1.88
CA LEU A 46 -7.88 0.30 -2.15
C LEU A 46 -8.39 -0.44 -0.91
N HIS A 47 -7.49 -1.12 -0.19
CA HIS A 47 -7.87 -1.86 1.00
C HIS A 47 -8.37 -0.94 2.12
N LYS A 48 -7.74 0.22 2.32
CA LYS A 48 -8.22 1.24 3.26
C LYS A 48 -9.60 1.76 2.89
N MET A 49 -9.82 2.05 1.60
CA MET A 49 -11.12 2.50 1.10
C MET A 49 -12.21 1.46 1.40
N TYR A 50 -11.95 0.19 1.08
CA TYR A 50 -12.89 -0.90 1.35
C TYR A 50 -13.20 -1.06 2.84
N ILE A 51 -12.18 -1.04 3.71
CA ILE A 51 -12.39 -1.08 5.18
C ILE A 51 -13.26 0.10 5.63
N ASN A 52 -12.98 1.30 5.13
CA ASN A 52 -13.74 2.50 5.50
C ASN A 52 -15.19 2.44 5.03
N GLU A 53 -15.46 1.87 3.85
CA GLU A 53 -16.83 1.66 3.37
C GLU A 53 -17.56 0.60 4.20
N VAL A 54 -16.88 -0.50 4.55
CA VAL A 54 -17.45 -1.56 5.40
C VAL A 54 -17.77 -1.03 6.80
N ASN A 55 -16.88 -0.23 7.40
CA ASN A 55 -17.05 0.33 8.74
C ASN A 55 -18.01 1.54 8.81
N LYS A 56 -18.49 2.02 7.65
CA LYS A 56 -19.54 3.05 7.57
C LYS A 56 -20.95 2.47 7.58
N LYS A 57 -21.10 1.14 7.59
CA LYS A 57 -22.36 0.45 7.88
C LYS A 57 -22.59 0.36 9.39
#